data_AF-A0A2E8KBN1-F1
#
_entry.id   AF-A0A2E8KBN1-F1
#
_cell.length_a   1.000
_cell.length_b   1.000
_cell.length_c   1.000
_cell.angle_alpha   90.00
_cell.angle_beta   90.00
_cell.angle_gamma   90.00
#
_symmetry.space_group_name_H-M   'P 1'
#
loop_
_entity.id
_entity.type
_entity.pdbx_description
1 polymer ?
#
loop_
_entity_poly.entity_id
_entity_poly.type
_entity_poly.pdbx_seq_one_letter_code
_entity_poly.pdbx_strand_id
1 'polypeptide(L)'
;MGILRFIGRLFLAIGILILLFYLVLFLTMTYQFTREPIVDFDDNDVQQVLTWLQQPGNPSQLLHSHHPPANWAGDFEKMFALQLDQEITQEVVGRTSVTRGDQLSEDLQQAISFAMFFTRDLDWFPAEAEVLTDAYYVSQFRIVLQSGYPDAVYLAIIHPEHHILYYVEAKM
;
A
#
# COMPACT_ATOMS: atom_id res chain seq x y z
N MET A 1 -20.75 43.71 42.63
CA MET A 1 -20.10 43.76 41.28
C MET A 1 -19.01 42.71 41.04
N GLY A 2 -18.49 41.99 42.06
CA GLY A 2 -17.40 41.02 41.86
C GLY A 2 -17.81 39.68 41.21
N ILE A 3 -18.98 39.16 41.56
CA ILE A 3 -19.42 37.81 41.15
C ILE A 3 -19.69 37.72 39.64
N LEU A 4 -20.39 38.70 39.05
CA LEU A 4 -20.65 38.72 37.61
C LEU A 4 -19.36 38.79 36.77
N ARG A 5 -18.39 39.58 37.23
CA ARG A 5 -17.08 39.71 36.55
C ARG A 5 -16.26 38.42 36.66
N PHE A 6 -16.37 37.71 37.78
CA PHE A 6 -15.74 36.41 37.98
C PHE A 6 -16.34 35.35 37.04
N ILE A 7 -17.68 35.26 36.97
CA ILE A 7 -18.38 34.33 36.08
C ILE A 7 -18.03 34.60 34.62
N GLY A 8 -17.99 35.87 34.19
CA GLY A 8 -17.59 36.24 32.82
C GLY A 8 -16.16 35.81 32.48
N ARG A 9 -15.21 35.95 33.41
CA ARG A 9 -13.83 35.48 33.23
C ARG A 9 -13.73 33.95 33.15
N LEU A 10 -14.55 33.24 33.91
CA LEU A 10 -14.61 31.78 33.89
C LEU A 10 -15.12 31.27 32.53
N PHE A 11 -16.22 31.83 32.01
CA PHE A 11 -16.73 31.46 30.69
C PHE A 11 -15.75 31.80 29.56
N LEU A 12 -15.07 32.96 29.65
CA LEU A 12 -14.01 33.30 28.70
C LEU A 12 -12.87 32.27 28.72
N ALA A 13 -12.42 31.87 29.92
CA ALA A 13 -11.35 30.88 30.06
C ALA A 13 -11.76 29.51 29.49
N ILE A 14 -13.00 29.07 29.74
CA ILE A 14 -13.54 27.82 29.17
C ILE A 14 -13.63 27.94 27.63
N GLY A 15 -14.11 29.07 27.11
CA GLY A 15 -14.20 29.31 25.67
C GLY A 15 -12.83 29.27 24.98
N ILE A 16 -11.81 29.90 25.59
CA ILE A 16 -10.43 29.84 25.10
C ILE A 16 -9.91 28.40 25.12
N LEU A 17 -10.18 27.65 26.18
CA LEU A 17 -9.70 26.27 26.32
C LEU A 17 -10.35 25.34 25.28
N ILE A 18 -11.65 25.50 25.01
CA ILE A 18 -12.35 24.78 23.95
C ILE A 18 -11.77 25.14 22.58
N LEU A 19 -11.51 26.42 22.32
CA LEU A 19 -10.94 26.87 21.05
C LEU A 19 -9.52 26.32 20.84
N LEU A 20 -8.69 26.31 21.88
CA LEU A 20 -7.35 25.70 21.84
C LEU A 20 -7.42 24.20 21.61
N PHE A 21 -8.39 23.50 22.24
CA PHE A 21 -8.60 22.08 22.00
C PHE A 21 -8.93 21.80 20.52
N TYR A 22 -9.88 22.55 19.94
CA TYR A 22 -10.21 22.40 18.52
C TYR A 22 -9.04 22.76 17.60
N LEU A 23 -8.25 23.77 17.96
CA LEU A 23 -7.05 24.13 17.19
C LEU A 23 -6.03 22.99 17.20
N VAL A 24 -5.75 22.40 18.36
CA VAL A 24 -4.82 21.26 18.47
C VAL A 24 -5.36 20.07 17.69
N LEU A 25 -6.64 19.72 17.87
CA LEU A 25 -7.29 18.64 17.12
C LEU A 25 -7.17 18.86 15.60
N PHE A 26 -7.45 20.08 15.12
CA PHE A 26 -7.37 20.42 13.71
C PHE A 26 -5.94 20.33 13.17
N LEU A 27 -4.94 20.81 13.93
CA LEU A 27 -3.53 20.70 13.55
C LEU A 27 -3.07 19.24 13.50
N THR A 28 -3.48 18.42 14.48
CA THR A 28 -3.16 16.98 14.48
C THR A 28 -3.80 16.26 13.31
N MET A 29 -5.09 16.51 13.03
CA MET A 29 -5.77 15.96 11.86
C MET A 29 -5.08 16.38 10.56
N THR A 30 -4.78 17.67 10.41
CA THR A 30 -4.08 18.20 9.23
C THR A 30 -2.74 17.51 9.06
N TYR A 31 -1.93 17.42 10.13
CA TYR A 31 -0.63 16.75 10.09
C TYR A 31 -0.75 15.29 9.63
N GLN A 32 -1.72 14.55 10.16
CA GLN A 32 -1.96 13.15 9.78
C GLN A 32 -2.39 13.02 8.32
N PHE A 33 -3.24 13.92 7.80
CA PHE A 33 -3.66 13.90 6.40
C PHE A 33 -2.56 14.37 5.43
N THR A 34 -1.63 15.21 5.88
CA THR A 34 -0.54 15.73 5.03
C THR A 34 0.71 14.85 5.02
N ARG A 35 0.83 13.91 5.95
CA ARG A 35 1.97 13.00 5.98
C ARG A 35 1.73 11.92 4.93
N GLU A 36 2.60 11.83 3.94
CA GLU A 36 2.70 10.64 3.09
C GLU A 36 3.04 9.45 4.00
N PRO A 37 2.17 8.45 4.14
CA PRO A 37 2.52 7.28 4.91
C PRO A 37 3.65 6.55 4.18
N ILE A 38 4.76 6.37 4.88
CA ILE A 38 5.94 5.68 4.36
C ILE A 38 5.74 4.20 4.67
N VAL A 39 5.74 3.36 3.64
CA VAL A 39 5.89 1.91 3.84
C VAL A 39 7.33 1.68 4.27
N ASP A 40 7.52 1.07 5.44
CA ASP A 40 8.83 0.69 5.97
C ASP A 40 8.87 -0.83 6.20
N PHE A 41 10.01 -1.33 6.72
CA PHE A 41 10.16 -2.75 6.99
C PHE A 41 9.26 -3.25 8.13
N ASP A 42 8.80 -2.38 9.02
CA ASP A 42 7.91 -2.77 10.11
C ASP A 42 6.44 -2.84 9.67
N ASP A 43 6.13 -2.42 8.43
CA ASP A 43 4.82 -2.55 7.83
C ASP A 43 4.38 -4.02 7.71
N ASN A 44 3.16 -4.32 8.12
CA ASN A 44 2.61 -5.68 8.15
C ASN A 44 2.62 -6.34 6.76
N ASP A 45 2.39 -5.58 5.69
CA ASP A 45 2.33 -6.13 4.34
C ASP A 45 3.74 -6.45 3.82
N VAL A 46 4.73 -5.64 4.19
CA VAL A 46 6.15 -5.97 3.95
C VAL A 46 6.53 -7.22 4.73
N GLN A 47 6.16 -7.31 6.01
CA GLN A 47 6.42 -8.51 6.82
C GLN A 47 5.73 -9.75 6.27
N GLN A 48 4.52 -9.62 5.73
CA GLN A 48 3.81 -10.71 5.07
C GLN A 48 4.56 -11.18 3.81
N VAL A 49 5.01 -10.26 2.97
CA VAL A 49 5.82 -10.58 1.78
C VAL A 49 7.13 -11.23 2.18
N LEU A 50 7.87 -10.68 3.15
CA LEU A 50 9.12 -11.26 3.64
C LEU A 50 8.92 -12.66 4.24
N THR A 51 7.83 -12.87 4.97
CA THR A 51 7.45 -14.18 5.51
C THR A 51 7.14 -15.16 4.37
N TRP A 52 6.40 -14.72 3.35
CA TRP A 52 6.13 -15.52 2.16
C TRP A 52 7.42 -15.87 1.39
N LEU A 53 8.35 -14.93 1.29
CA LEU A 53 9.69 -15.16 0.73
C LEU A 53 10.56 -16.10 1.59
N GLN A 54 10.10 -16.50 2.79
CA GLN A 54 10.86 -17.28 3.77
C GLN A 54 12.14 -16.58 4.26
N GLN A 55 12.12 -15.24 4.28
CA GLN A 55 13.22 -14.37 4.72
C GLN A 55 12.79 -13.46 5.88
N PRO A 56 12.44 -14.03 7.04
CA PRO A 56 12.12 -13.21 8.20
C PRO A 56 13.39 -12.50 8.69
N GLY A 57 13.52 -11.21 8.36
CA GLY A 57 14.52 -10.31 8.94
C GLY A 57 15.85 -10.16 8.18
N ASN A 58 15.97 -10.63 6.94
CA ASN A 58 17.08 -10.27 6.07
C ASN A 58 16.55 -9.40 4.92
N PRO A 59 16.73 -8.07 4.97
CA PRO A 59 16.02 -7.17 4.08
C PRO A 59 16.57 -7.29 2.66
N SER A 60 15.74 -7.86 1.80
CA SER A 60 15.64 -7.40 0.43
C SER A 60 15.44 -5.87 0.48
N GLN A 61 16.30 -5.10 -0.18
CA GLN A 61 16.31 -3.64 -0.03
C GLN A 61 14.97 -3.07 -0.52
N LEU A 62 14.30 -2.27 0.31
CA LEU A 62 13.12 -1.50 -0.11
C LEU A 62 13.59 -0.40 -1.06
N LEU A 63 13.24 -0.51 -2.34
CA LEU A 63 13.67 0.40 -3.39
C LEU A 63 12.74 1.61 -3.51
N HIS A 64 11.44 1.32 -3.56
CA HIS A 64 10.39 2.30 -3.73
C HIS A 64 9.19 1.93 -2.84
N SER A 65 8.45 2.94 -2.41
CA SER A 65 7.17 2.78 -1.75
C SER A 65 6.21 3.88 -2.17
N HIS A 66 4.94 3.52 -2.27
CA HIS A 66 3.84 4.43 -2.51
C HIS A 66 2.67 3.99 -1.65
N HIS A 67 2.22 4.88 -0.78
CA HIS A 67 0.99 4.70 -0.04
C HIS A 67 0.42 6.12 0.13
N PRO A 68 -0.65 6.48 -0.58
CA PRO A 68 -1.24 7.79 -0.42
C PRO A 68 -2.04 7.85 0.89
N PRO A 69 -2.27 9.05 1.43
CA PRO A 69 -3.13 9.23 2.59
C PRO A 69 -4.51 8.64 2.34
N ALA A 70 -5.10 8.03 3.38
CA ALA A 70 -6.43 7.44 3.30
C ALA A 70 -7.44 8.43 2.72
N ASN A 71 -8.18 7.99 1.70
CA ASN A 71 -9.21 8.80 1.08
C ASN A 71 -10.55 8.62 1.81
N TRP A 72 -11.46 9.58 1.66
CA TRP A 72 -12.78 9.52 2.31
C TRP A 72 -13.73 8.51 1.69
N ALA A 73 -13.47 8.06 0.46
CA ALA A 73 -14.27 7.07 -0.25
C ALA A 73 -14.07 5.65 0.33
N GLY A 74 -12.95 5.42 1.02
CA GLY A 74 -12.60 4.11 1.55
C GLY A 74 -11.69 3.31 0.61
N ASP A 75 -11.32 3.90 -0.54
CA ASP A 75 -10.34 3.29 -1.43
C ASP A 75 -8.99 3.26 -0.71
N PHE A 76 -8.25 2.19 -0.98
CA PHE A 76 -6.97 1.95 -0.35
C PHE A 76 -6.00 1.45 -1.42
N GLU A 77 -4.83 2.06 -1.47
CA GLU A 77 -3.76 1.60 -2.34
C GLU A 77 -2.42 1.64 -1.59
N LYS A 78 -1.63 0.59 -1.77
CA LYS A 78 -0.29 0.45 -1.21
C LYS A 78 0.57 -0.34 -2.18
N MET A 79 1.71 0.23 -2.55
CA MET A 79 2.66 -0.41 -3.45
C MET A 79 4.07 -0.24 -2.92
N PHE A 80 4.91 -1.23 -3.18
CA PHE A 80 6.32 -1.14 -2.89
C PHE A 80 7.14 -2.06 -3.77
N ALA A 81 8.43 -1.76 -3.89
CA ALA A 81 9.39 -2.58 -4.62
C ALA A 81 10.50 -3.06 -3.69
N LEU A 82 10.78 -4.37 -3.73
CA LEU A 82 11.85 -5.02 -2.99
C LEU A 82 12.90 -5.55 -3.95
N GLN A 83 14.17 -5.26 -3.68
CA GLN A 83 15.30 -5.90 -4.32
C GLN A 83 15.54 -7.27 -3.69
N LEU A 84 15.32 -8.32 -4.45
CA LEU A 84 15.59 -9.70 -4.06
C LEU A 84 17.03 -10.09 -4.40
N ASP A 85 17.52 -11.10 -3.69
CA ASP A 85 18.72 -11.83 -4.10
C ASP A 85 18.40 -12.77 -5.27
N GLN A 86 19.42 -13.08 -6.07
CA GLN A 86 19.30 -13.99 -7.20
C GLN A 86 18.78 -15.37 -6.77
N GLU A 87 19.27 -15.92 -5.65
CA GLU A 87 18.88 -17.24 -5.15
C GLU A 87 17.39 -17.28 -4.77
N ILE A 88 16.91 -16.26 -4.03
CA ILE A 88 15.51 -16.11 -3.64
C ILE A 88 14.62 -15.97 -4.88
N THR A 89 15.05 -15.16 -5.85
CA THR A 89 14.30 -14.94 -7.09
C THR A 89 14.05 -16.25 -7.82
N GLN A 90 15.08 -17.08 -7.97
CA GLN A 90 14.97 -18.38 -8.64
C GLN A 90 14.10 -19.36 -7.85
N GLU A 91 14.22 -19.37 -6.52
CA GLU A 91 13.38 -20.20 -5.67
C GLU A 91 11.89 -19.84 -5.81
N VAL A 92 11.56 -18.54 -5.75
CA VAL A 92 10.19 -18.04 -5.81
C VAL A 92 9.55 -18.31 -7.17
N VAL A 93 10.27 -18.06 -8.27
CA VAL A 93 9.78 -18.33 -9.63
C VAL A 93 9.52 -19.83 -9.86
N GLY A 94 10.22 -20.71 -9.14
CA GLY A 94 9.98 -22.16 -9.17
C GLY A 94 8.75 -22.63 -8.39
N ARG A 95 8.08 -21.76 -7.63
CA ARG A 95 6.92 -22.13 -6.81
C ARG A 95 5.65 -22.24 -7.65
N THR A 96 4.81 -23.22 -7.33
CA THR A 96 3.53 -23.45 -8.00
C THR A 96 2.50 -22.33 -7.79
N SER A 97 2.69 -21.49 -6.76
CA SER A 97 1.86 -20.31 -6.48
C SER A 97 2.18 -19.10 -7.35
N VAL A 98 3.17 -19.23 -8.24
CA VAL A 98 3.67 -18.16 -9.09
C VAL A 98 3.45 -18.56 -10.54
N THR A 99 2.83 -17.69 -11.33
CA THR A 99 2.47 -17.95 -12.73
C THR A 99 3.16 -16.92 -13.63
N ARG A 100 3.68 -17.37 -14.77
CA ARG A 100 4.32 -16.47 -15.75
C ARG A 100 3.29 -15.53 -16.38
N GLY A 101 3.68 -14.28 -16.64
CA GLY A 101 2.79 -13.20 -17.07
C GLY A 101 1.98 -13.49 -18.34
N ASP A 102 2.57 -14.17 -19.31
CA ASP A 102 1.92 -14.61 -20.56
C ASP A 102 1.03 -15.86 -20.40
N GLN A 103 1.01 -16.48 -19.21
CA GLN A 103 0.26 -17.71 -18.90
C GLN A 103 -0.81 -17.52 -17.83
N LEU A 104 -1.14 -16.27 -17.51
CA LEU A 104 -2.12 -15.95 -16.47
C LEU A 104 -3.54 -16.35 -16.87
N SER A 105 -4.33 -16.80 -15.90
CA SER A 105 -5.76 -17.00 -16.08
C SER A 105 -6.48 -15.68 -16.36
N GLU A 106 -7.68 -15.73 -16.95
CA GLU A 106 -8.50 -14.54 -17.20
C GLU A 106 -8.76 -13.74 -15.91
N ASP A 107 -9.04 -14.42 -14.80
CA ASP A 107 -9.25 -13.78 -13.49
C ASP A 107 -8.00 -13.00 -13.01
N LEU A 108 -6.81 -13.56 -13.22
CA LEU A 108 -5.55 -12.89 -12.85
C LEU A 108 -5.23 -11.73 -13.78
N GLN A 109 -5.51 -11.85 -15.06
CA GLN A 109 -5.35 -10.74 -16.01
C GLN A 109 -6.28 -9.58 -15.64
N GLN A 110 -7.53 -9.86 -15.27
CA GLN A 110 -8.46 -8.82 -14.77
C GLN A 110 -7.97 -8.19 -13.46
N ALA A 111 -7.46 -8.99 -12.52
CA ALA A 111 -6.89 -8.48 -11.27
C ALA A 111 -5.67 -7.59 -11.50
N ILE A 112 -4.81 -7.93 -12.47
CA ILE A 112 -3.69 -7.07 -12.89
C ILE A 112 -4.21 -5.79 -13.50
N SER A 113 -5.13 -5.86 -14.46
CA SER A 113 -5.70 -4.66 -15.09
C SER A 113 -6.31 -3.70 -14.05
N PHE A 114 -7.01 -4.25 -13.06
CA PHE A 114 -7.49 -3.51 -11.90
C PHE A 114 -6.35 -2.88 -11.09
N ALA A 115 -5.32 -3.65 -10.73
CA ALA A 115 -4.16 -3.14 -10.00
C ALA A 115 -3.43 -2.00 -10.76
N MET A 116 -3.27 -2.15 -12.08
CA MET A 116 -2.54 -1.21 -12.93
C MET A 116 -3.24 0.15 -13.06
N PHE A 117 -4.55 0.20 -12.85
CA PHE A 117 -5.27 1.48 -12.78
C PHE A 117 -4.73 2.38 -11.66
N PHE A 118 -4.33 1.79 -10.53
CA PHE A 118 -3.80 2.49 -9.36
C PHE A 118 -2.30 2.79 -9.48
N THR A 119 -1.55 2.01 -10.26
CA THR A 119 -0.09 2.21 -10.44
C THR A 119 0.29 3.07 -11.63
N ARG A 120 -0.67 3.53 -12.44
CA ARG A 120 -0.41 4.24 -13.72
C ARG A 120 0.50 5.46 -13.62
N ASP A 121 0.52 6.12 -12.46
CA ASP A 121 1.29 7.35 -12.23
C ASP A 121 2.66 7.06 -11.56
N LEU A 122 2.97 5.78 -11.30
CA LEU A 122 4.22 5.32 -10.70
C LEU A 122 5.20 4.86 -11.79
N ASP A 123 6.16 5.71 -12.12
CA ASP A 123 7.15 5.48 -13.20
C ASP A 123 8.09 4.29 -12.95
N TRP A 124 8.25 3.89 -11.69
CA TRP A 124 9.05 2.74 -11.27
C TRP A 124 8.24 1.42 -11.25
N PHE A 125 6.91 1.47 -11.34
CA PHE A 125 6.07 0.28 -11.34
C PHE A 125 5.90 -0.23 -12.78
N PRO A 126 6.00 -1.55 -13.04
CA PRO A 126 5.89 -2.07 -14.40
C PRO A 126 4.50 -1.80 -15.00
N ALA A 127 4.46 -1.51 -16.30
CA ALA A 127 3.20 -1.30 -17.00
C ALA A 127 2.47 -2.63 -17.24
N GLU A 128 1.14 -2.60 -17.36
CA GLU A 128 0.31 -3.79 -17.62
C GLU A 128 0.84 -4.63 -18.79
N ALA A 129 1.14 -3.97 -19.91
CA ALA A 129 1.64 -4.62 -21.12
C ALA A 129 2.99 -5.32 -20.93
N GLU A 130 3.80 -4.90 -19.96
CA GLU A 130 5.07 -5.54 -19.60
C GLU A 130 4.82 -6.75 -18.71
N VAL A 131 3.94 -6.60 -17.70
CA VAL A 131 3.58 -7.67 -16.76
C VAL A 131 2.96 -8.87 -17.47
N LEU A 132 2.21 -8.65 -18.56
CA LEU A 132 1.56 -9.70 -19.36
C LEU A 132 2.51 -10.41 -20.36
N THR A 133 3.81 -10.24 -20.22
CA THR A 133 4.83 -10.94 -21.03
C THR A 133 5.47 -12.12 -20.28
N ASP A 134 6.37 -12.83 -20.95
CA ASP A 134 7.17 -13.89 -20.33
C ASP A 134 8.28 -13.37 -19.41
N ALA A 135 8.51 -12.04 -19.39
CA ALA A 135 9.53 -11.40 -18.58
C ALA A 135 9.14 -11.30 -17.10
N TYR A 136 7.85 -11.41 -16.77
CA TYR A 136 7.33 -11.24 -15.41
C TYR A 136 6.61 -12.49 -14.90
N TYR A 137 6.52 -12.58 -13.58
CA TYR A 137 5.81 -13.63 -12.88
C TYR A 137 4.89 -13.02 -11.82
N VAL A 138 3.71 -13.57 -11.63
CA VAL A 138 2.69 -13.02 -10.72
C VAL A 138 2.27 -14.08 -9.71
N SER A 139 2.18 -13.66 -8.45
CA SER A 139 1.60 -14.43 -7.35
C SER A 139 0.43 -13.68 -6.75
N GLN A 140 -0.66 -14.40 -6.51
CA GLN A 140 -1.82 -13.85 -5.79
C GLN A 140 -1.72 -14.17 -4.31
N PHE A 141 -1.79 -13.13 -3.47
CA PHE A 141 -2.04 -13.32 -2.04
C PHE A 141 -3.53 -13.37 -1.77
N ARG A 142 -4.28 -12.46 -2.40
CA ARG A 142 -5.72 -12.33 -2.21
C ARG A 142 -6.34 -11.57 -3.37
N ILE A 143 -7.48 -12.06 -3.84
CA ILE A 143 -8.35 -11.37 -4.77
C ILE A 143 -9.76 -11.46 -4.19
N VAL A 144 -10.42 -10.31 -4.04
CA VAL A 144 -11.81 -10.20 -3.60
C VAL A 144 -12.59 -9.73 -4.81
N LEU A 145 -13.61 -10.50 -5.17
CA LEU A 145 -14.49 -10.18 -6.29
C LEU A 145 -15.85 -9.73 -5.76
N GLN A 146 -16.38 -8.64 -6.32
CA GLN A 146 -17.76 -8.21 -6.13
C GLN A 146 -18.49 -8.22 -7.47
N SER A 147 -19.58 -8.99 -7.55
CA SER A 147 -20.34 -9.18 -8.79
C SER A 147 -19.50 -9.66 -9.99
N GLY A 148 -18.44 -10.41 -9.74
CA GLY A 148 -17.54 -10.94 -10.78
C GLY A 148 -16.42 -10.00 -11.22
N TYR A 149 -16.29 -8.82 -10.60
CA TYR A 149 -15.18 -7.89 -10.86
C TYR A 149 -14.28 -7.75 -9.63
N PRO A 150 -12.96 -7.52 -9.80
CA PRO A 150 -12.09 -7.23 -8.67
C PRO A 150 -12.54 -5.99 -7.89
N ASP A 151 -12.69 -6.17 -6.58
CA ASP A 151 -12.99 -5.13 -5.58
C ASP A 151 -11.75 -4.84 -4.72
N ALA A 152 -10.96 -5.87 -4.44
CA ALA A 152 -9.65 -5.74 -3.81
C ALA A 152 -8.66 -6.78 -4.36
N VAL A 153 -7.41 -6.38 -4.57
CA VAL A 153 -6.32 -7.25 -5.05
C VAL A 153 -5.07 -7.06 -4.24
N TYR A 154 -4.36 -8.17 -4.01
CA TYR A 154 -3.10 -8.25 -3.27
C TYR A 154 -2.18 -9.15 -4.09
N LEU A 155 -1.25 -8.56 -4.83
CA LEU A 155 -0.42 -9.25 -5.81
C LEU A 155 1.07 -9.00 -5.54
N ALA A 156 1.90 -10.01 -5.78
CA ALA A 156 3.33 -9.84 -6.00
C ALA A 156 3.63 -10.08 -7.48
N ILE A 157 4.35 -9.14 -8.09
CA ILE A 157 4.82 -9.19 -9.46
C ILE A 157 6.35 -9.23 -9.41
N ILE A 158 6.96 -10.21 -10.05
CA ILE A 158 8.39 -10.49 -9.96
C ILE A 158 9.01 -10.29 -11.34
N HIS A 159 10.06 -9.50 -11.40
CA HIS A 159 10.94 -9.39 -12.56
C HIS A 159 12.21 -10.22 -12.32
N PRO A 160 12.27 -11.48 -12.76
CA PRO A 160 13.39 -12.38 -12.48
C PRO A 160 14.75 -11.87 -12.93
N GLU A 161 14.83 -11.22 -14.09
CA GLU A 161 16.11 -10.70 -14.64
C GLU A 161 16.70 -9.57 -13.77
N HIS A 162 15.86 -8.67 -13.23
CA HIS A 162 16.29 -7.57 -12.38
C HIS A 162 16.28 -7.92 -10.88
N HIS A 163 15.78 -9.10 -10.53
CA HIS A 163 15.60 -9.55 -9.15
C HIS A 163 14.76 -8.58 -8.32
N ILE A 164 13.69 -8.02 -8.92
CA ILE A 164 12.80 -7.08 -8.22
C ILE A 164 11.44 -7.74 -8.02
N LEU A 165 10.88 -7.57 -6.83
CA LEU A 165 9.49 -7.85 -6.53
C LEU A 165 8.73 -6.55 -6.32
N TYR A 166 7.68 -6.36 -7.09
CA TYR A 166 6.69 -5.30 -6.94
C TYR A 166 5.48 -5.87 -6.21
N TYR A 167 5.10 -5.25 -5.11
CA TYR A 167 3.87 -5.55 -4.41
C TYR A 167 2.82 -4.49 -4.72
N VAL A 168 1.58 -4.93 -4.89
CA VAL A 168 0.42 -4.04 -5.01
C VAL A 168 -0.74 -4.58 -4.18
N GLU A 169 -1.23 -3.73 -3.30
CA GLU A 169 -2.53 -3.82 -2.65
C GLU A 169 -3.38 -2.67 -3.18
N ALA A 170 -4.53 -2.99 -3.76
CA ALA A 170 -5.47 -2.00 -4.25
C ALA A 170 -6.89 -2.43 -3.91
N LYS A 171 -7.72 -1.48 -3.48
CA LYS A 171 -9.11 -1.70 -3.07
C LYS A 171 -9.96 -0.48 -3.38
N MET A 172 -11.19 -0.72 -3.85
CA MET A 172 -12.28 0.26 -4.01
C MET A 172 -13.36 0.12 -2.92
#